data_AF-A0A7J3RAU8-F1
#
_entry.id   AF-A0A7J3RAU8-F1
#
_cell.length_a   1.000
_cell.length_b   1.000
_cell.length_c   1.000
_cell.angle_alpha   90.00
_cell.angle_beta   90.00
_cell.angle_gamma   90.00
#
_symmetry.space_group_name_H-M   'P 1'
#
loop_
_entity.id
_entity.type
_entity.pdbx_description
1 polymer ?
#
loop_
_entity_poly.entity_id
_entity_poly.type
_entity_poly.pdbx_seq_one_letter_code
_entity_poly.pdbx_strand_id
1 'polypeptide(L)'
;MTYKETEFPQILEILAEYSKKGFPLEEIIMNLYKLYKDVPIYIGIVAMCLENLVKETKEKDIRKGDFIFLFDKNFIYQGEVKKIEMPNIYLKNVKVIANKKNLKMKLKKQKLFKLEKNVLAKLWPSLYFKK
;
A
#
# COMPACT_ATOMS: atom_id res chain seq x y z
N MET A 1 -25.34 13.84 9.21
CA MET A 1 -23.96 13.38 8.97
C MET A 1 -23.71 12.18 9.84
N THR A 2 -23.57 11.01 9.22
CA THR A 2 -23.12 9.81 9.94
C THR A 2 -21.60 9.89 10.14
N TYR A 3 -21.08 9.42 11.28
CA TYR A 3 -19.64 9.33 11.58
C TYR A 3 -18.77 8.81 10.41
N LYS A 4 -19.36 7.95 9.57
CA LYS A 4 -18.71 7.36 8.38
C LYS A 4 -18.30 8.38 7.30
N GLU A 5 -18.96 9.53 7.18
CA GLU A 5 -18.72 10.47 6.08
C GLU A 5 -17.49 11.37 6.31
N THR A 6 -17.17 11.67 7.56
CA THR A 6 -16.05 12.54 7.94
C THR A 6 -14.71 11.82 8.04
N GLU A 7 -14.73 10.51 8.30
CA GLU A 7 -13.51 9.72 8.59
C GLU A 7 -12.96 8.99 7.35
N PHE A 8 -13.76 8.85 6.28
CA PHE A 8 -13.29 8.25 5.02
C PHE A 8 -12.21 9.07 4.28
N PRO A 9 -12.29 10.41 4.20
CA PRO A 9 -11.22 11.22 3.64
C PRO A 9 -9.85 10.98 4.31
N GLN A 10 -9.83 10.85 5.64
CA GLN A 10 -8.59 10.59 6.39
C GLN A 10 -7.93 9.28 5.95
N ILE A 11 -8.71 8.21 5.76
CA ILE A 11 -8.19 6.93 5.26
C ILE A 11 -7.58 7.10 3.86
N LEU A 12 -8.21 7.85 2.97
CA LEU A 12 -7.66 8.12 1.64
C LEU A 12 -6.35 8.91 1.71
N GLU A 13 -6.23 9.87 2.64
CA GLU A 13 -5.01 10.63 2.88
C GLU A 13 -3.87 9.73 3.36
N ILE A 14 -4.13 8.85 4.33
CA ILE A 14 -3.15 7.86 4.82
C ILE A 14 -2.69 6.93 3.70
N LEU A 15 -3.62 6.40 2.90
CA LEU A 15 -3.29 5.54 1.75
C LEU A 15 -2.47 6.29 0.70
N ALA A 16 -2.81 7.56 0.42
CA ALA A 16 -2.05 8.39 -0.50
C ALA A 16 -0.63 8.67 0.03
N GLU A 17 -0.46 8.85 1.34
CA GLU A 17 0.86 9.01 1.96
C GLU A 17 1.70 7.74 1.84
N TYR A 18 1.13 6.56 2.13
CA TYR A 18 1.82 5.29 1.90
C TYR A 18 2.21 5.09 0.44
N SER A 19 1.34 5.47 -0.50
CA SER A 19 1.65 5.44 -1.93
C SER A 19 2.82 6.35 -2.28
N LYS A 20 2.85 7.57 -1.73
CA LYS A 20 3.93 8.55 -1.96
C LYS A 20 5.27 8.08 -1.41
N LYS A 21 5.24 7.41 -0.25
CA LYS A 21 6.41 6.76 0.38
C LYS A 21 6.87 5.51 -0.38
N GLY A 22 6.10 5.05 -1.36
CA GLY A 22 6.43 3.92 -2.23
C GLY A 22 6.03 2.57 -1.66
N PHE A 23 5.25 2.51 -0.58
CA PHE A 23 4.79 1.23 -0.03
C PHE A 23 3.83 0.51 -0.98
N PRO A 24 3.89 -0.83 -1.07
CA PRO A 24 2.93 -1.62 -1.83
C PRO A 24 1.53 -1.50 -1.22
N LEU A 25 0.62 -0.80 -1.92
CA LEU A 25 -0.72 -0.55 -1.40
C LEU A 25 -1.60 -1.81 -1.28
N GLU A 26 -1.32 -2.85 -2.06
CA GLU A 26 -2.13 -4.08 -2.04
C GLU A 26 -2.21 -4.71 -0.65
N GLU A 27 -1.06 -4.90 0.01
CA GLU A 27 -1.01 -5.45 1.38
C GLU A 27 -1.67 -4.50 2.39
N ILE A 28 -1.46 -3.20 2.23
CA ILE A 28 -2.03 -2.18 3.11
C ILE A 28 -3.55 -2.16 3.00
N ILE A 29 -4.09 -2.20 1.79
CA ILE A 29 -5.54 -2.25 1.51
C ILE A 29 -6.14 -3.54 2.05
N MET A 30 -5.45 -4.69 1.89
CA MET A 30 -5.92 -5.96 2.43
C MET A 30 -5.97 -5.94 3.97
N ASN A 31 -5.01 -5.32 4.63
CA ASN A 31 -5.04 -5.14 6.08
C ASN A 31 -6.12 -4.13 6.53
N LEU A 32 -6.28 -3.01 5.80
CA LEU A 32 -7.39 -2.08 6.01
C LEU A 32 -8.75 -2.80 5.92
N TYR A 33 -8.93 -3.66 4.92
CA TYR A 33 -10.17 -4.41 4.75
C TYR A 33 -10.42 -5.39 5.91
N LYS A 34 -9.38 -6.02 6.45
CA LYS A 34 -9.47 -6.86 7.65
C LYS A 34 -9.86 -6.04 8.88
N LEU A 35 -9.16 -4.93 9.14
CA LEU A 35 -9.48 -4.02 10.25
C LEU A 35 -10.92 -3.51 10.19
N TYR A 36 -11.39 -3.14 8.99
CA TYR A 36 -12.77 -2.75 8.77
C TYR A 36 -13.77 -3.89 9.05
N LYS A 37 -13.43 -5.14 8.70
CA LYS A 37 -14.28 -6.29 9.02
C LYS A 37 -14.35 -6.56 10.52
N ASP A 38 -13.24 -6.39 11.22
CA ASP A 38 -13.16 -6.64 12.66
C ASP A 38 -13.89 -5.55 13.45
N VAL A 39 -13.84 -4.28 12.99
CA VAL A 39 -14.43 -3.13 13.68
C VAL A 39 -15.20 -2.19 12.71
N PRO A 40 -16.31 -2.65 12.08
CA PRO A 40 -16.97 -1.93 10.98
C PRO A 40 -17.70 -0.65 11.38
N ILE A 41 -18.02 -0.49 12.67
CA ILE A 41 -18.78 0.65 13.20
C ILE A 41 -17.84 1.81 13.56
N TYR A 42 -16.58 1.53 13.92
CA TYR A 42 -15.62 2.52 14.40
C TYR A 42 -14.52 2.78 13.36
N ILE A 43 -14.87 3.47 12.29
CA ILE A 43 -13.94 3.73 11.18
C ILE A 43 -12.77 4.65 11.61
N GLY A 44 -12.96 5.53 12.59
CA GLY A 44 -11.86 6.29 13.22
C GLY A 44 -10.82 5.40 13.92
N ILE A 45 -11.24 4.30 14.56
CA ILE A 45 -10.30 3.31 15.12
C ILE A 45 -9.53 2.61 14.00
N VAL A 46 -10.22 2.27 12.91
CA VAL A 46 -9.59 1.68 11.72
C VAL A 46 -8.53 2.62 11.14
N ALA A 47 -8.82 3.93 11.04
CA ALA A 47 -7.86 4.93 10.58
C ALA A 47 -6.64 5.02 11.52
N MET A 48 -6.86 5.08 12.84
CA MET A 48 -5.78 5.10 13.84
C MET A 48 -4.90 3.84 13.77
N CYS A 49 -5.50 2.66 13.60
CA CYS A 49 -4.77 1.41 13.41
C CYS A 49 -3.98 1.43 12.09
N LEU A 50 -4.57 1.97 11.02
CA LEU A 50 -3.91 2.06 9.72
C LEU A 50 -2.67 2.95 9.76
N GLU A 51 -2.72 4.11 10.42
CA GLU A 51 -1.56 5.01 10.62
C GLU A 51 -0.39 4.30 11.30
N ASN A 52 -0.71 3.33 12.17
CA ASN A 52 0.26 2.56 12.94
C ASN A 52 0.66 1.23 12.29
N LEU A 53 0.10 0.90 11.11
CA LEU A 53 0.29 -0.40 10.47
C LEU A 53 1.74 -0.61 10.00
N VAL A 54 2.35 0.43 9.42
CA VAL A 54 3.72 0.37 8.91
C VAL A 54 4.59 1.34 9.69
N LYS A 55 5.60 0.80 10.38
CA LYS A 55 6.56 1.57 11.16
C LYS A 55 7.97 1.20 10.79
N GLU A 56 8.84 2.20 10.73
CA GLU A 56 10.27 1.98 10.63
C GLU A 56 10.76 1.21 11.87
N THR A 57 11.53 0.15 11.64
CA THR A 57 11.98 -0.78 12.69
C THR A 57 13.47 -1.04 12.49
N LYS A 58 14.22 -1.18 13.59
CA LYS A 58 15.65 -1.48 13.55
C LYS A 58 15.86 -2.98 13.39
N GLU A 59 16.98 -3.38 12.78
CA GLU A 59 17.32 -4.79 12.55
C GLU A 59 17.24 -5.67 13.81
N LYS A 60 17.63 -5.11 14.97
CA LYS A 60 17.59 -5.80 16.28
C LYS A 60 16.19 -6.13 16.78
N ASP A 61 15.18 -5.43 16.28
CA ASP A 61 13.79 -5.56 16.71
C ASP A 61 12.98 -6.49 15.79
N ILE A 62 13.57 -6.91 14.64
CA ILE A 62 12.97 -7.84 13.68
C ILE A 62 13.04 -9.27 14.22
N ARG A 63 11.95 -10.01 14.13
CA ARG A 63 11.81 -11.38 14.59
C ARG A 63 11.36 -12.30 13.47
N LYS A 64 11.62 -13.60 13.66
CA LYS A 64 11.05 -14.65 12.80
C LYS A 64 9.53 -14.58 12.87
N GLY A 65 8.88 -14.57 11.71
CA GLY A 65 7.43 -14.43 11.56
C GLY A 65 6.95 -13.01 11.23
N ASP A 66 7.81 -12.00 11.37
CA ASP A 66 7.43 -10.63 11.04
C ASP A 66 7.25 -10.48 9.52
N PHE A 67 6.28 -9.68 9.10
CA PHE A 67 6.13 -9.28 7.72
C PHE A 67 6.79 -7.91 7.51
N ILE A 68 7.75 -7.83 6.60
CA ILE A 68 8.56 -6.62 6.42
C ILE A 68 8.55 -6.12 4.98
N PHE A 69 8.81 -4.82 4.83
CA PHE A 69 9.13 -4.17 3.56
C PHE A 69 10.59 -3.72 3.60
N LEU A 70 11.40 -4.17 2.64
CA LEU A 70 12.79 -3.78 2.48
C LEU A 70 12.94 -2.95 1.20
N PHE A 71 13.43 -1.72 1.36
CA PHE A 71 13.68 -0.81 0.25
C PHE A 71 15.14 -0.88 -0.17
N ASP A 72 15.36 -1.30 -1.41
CA ASP A 72 16.65 -1.24 -2.09
C ASP A 72 16.56 -0.18 -3.22
N LYS A 73 17.71 0.23 -3.77
CA LYS A 73 17.81 1.30 -4.78
C LYS A 73 16.88 1.10 -5.98
N ASN A 74 16.67 -0.14 -6.40
CA ASN A 74 15.92 -0.49 -7.60
C ASN A 74 14.63 -1.26 -7.33
N PHE A 75 14.49 -1.82 -6.13
CA PHE A 75 13.45 -2.80 -5.83
C PHE A 75 12.94 -2.62 -4.40
N ILE A 76 11.68 -2.98 -4.23
CA ILE A 76 11.05 -3.13 -2.92
C ILE A 76 10.76 -4.62 -2.76
N TYR A 77 11.29 -5.22 -1.71
CA TYR A 77 11.03 -6.59 -1.34
C TYR A 77 10.00 -6.60 -0.21
N GLN A 78 8.96 -7.40 -0.34
CA GLN A 78 8.04 -7.68 0.77
C GLN A 78 7.98 -9.19 1.02
N GLY A 79 7.87 -9.58 2.28
CA GLY A 79 7.75 -10.98 2.66
C GLY A 79 7.84 -11.21 4.16
N GLU A 80 7.66 -12.46 4.57
CA GLU A 80 7.70 -12.86 5.97
C GLU A 80 9.09 -13.38 6.35
N VAL A 81 9.62 -12.96 7.50
CA VAL A 81 10.94 -13.35 7.99
C VAL A 81 10.95 -14.82 8.37
N LYS A 82 11.70 -15.63 7.62
CA LYS A 82 11.89 -17.07 7.87
C LYS A 82 13.03 -17.34 8.85
N LYS A 83 14.15 -16.64 8.69
CA LYS A 83 15.37 -16.80 9.50
C LYS A 83 16.20 -15.51 9.43
N ILE A 84 16.91 -15.22 10.52
CA ILE A 84 17.88 -14.13 10.62
C ILE A 84 19.24 -14.76 10.92
N GLU A 85 20.24 -14.51 10.07
CA GLU A 85 21.64 -14.91 10.26
C GLU A 85 22.50 -13.72 9.90
N MET A 86 22.70 -12.80 10.85
CA MET A 86 23.39 -11.53 10.59
C MET A 86 24.72 -11.75 9.86
N PRO A 87 24.99 -11.00 8.76
CA PRO A 87 24.25 -9.81 8.29
C PRO A 87 23.05 -10.09 7.36
N ASN A 88 22.64 -11.34 7.21
CA ASN A 88 21.63 -11.78 6.24
C ASN A 88 20.25 -11.98 6.89
N ILE A 89 19.21 -11.65 6.13
CA ILE A 89 17.81 -11.98 6.44
C ILE A 89 17.21 -12.82 5.32
N TYR A 90 16.52 -13.90 5.69
CA TYR A 90 15.86 -14.80 4.75
C TYR A 90 14.36 -14.61 4.85
N LEU A 91 13.74 -14.28 3.72
CA LEU A 91 12.30 -14.09 3.60
C LEU A 91 11.64 -15.30 2.92
N LYS A 92 10.39 -15.58 3.29
CA LYS A 92 9.49 -16.49 2.55
C LYS A 92 8.33 -15.69 1.95
N ASN A 93 7.70 -16.26 0.93
CA ASN A 93 6.58 -15.63 0.19
C ASN A 93 6.94 -14.24 -0.36
N VAL A 94 8.14 -14.12 -0.95
CA VAL A 94 8.70 -12.84 -1.36
C VAL A 94 8.02 -12.32 -2.63
N LYS A 95 7.62 -11.04 -2.60
CA LYS A 95 7.23 -10.30 -3.80
C LYS A 95 8.23 -9.17 -4.02
N VAL A 96 8.67 -9.04 -5.27
CA VAL A 96 9.63 -8.02 -5.70
C VAL A 96 8.92 -7.01 -6.57
N ILE A 97 8.97 -5.75 -6.18
CA ILE A 97 8.31 -4.63 -6.88
C ILE A 97 9.40 -3.72 -7.41
N ALA A 98 9.41 -3.51 -8.73
CA ALA A 98 10.40 -2.64 -9.36
C ALA A 98 10.10 -1.17 -9.02
N ASN A 99 11.09 -0.47 -8.48
CA ASN A 99 11.01 0.96 -8.17
C ASN A 99 11.79 1.77 -9.22
N LYS A 100 11.51 1.54 -10.51
CA LYS A 100 12.17 2.24 -11.62
C LYS A 100 11.29 3.35 -12.16
N LYS A 101 11.82 4.57 -12.24
CA LYS A 101 11.13 5.75 -12.80
C LYS A 101 10.82 5.59 -14.30
N ASN A 102 11.79 5.10 -15.07
CA ASN A 102 11.68 4.89 -16.51
C ASN A 102 12.16 3.48 -16.88
N LEU A 103 11.40 2.80 -17.76
CA LEU A 103 11.76 1.48 -18.26
C LEU A 103 11.40 1.36 -19.74
N LYS A 104 12.38 1.04 -20.59
CA LYS A 104 12.12 0.66 -21.98
C LYS A 104 11.59 -0.77 -22.00
N MET A 105 10.35 -0.96 -22.44
CA MET A 105 9.73 -2.27 -22.58
C MET A 105 9.42 -2.56 -24.05
N LYS A 106 9.67 -3.80 -24.49
CA LYS A 106 9.21 -4.28 -25.80
C LYS A 106 7.76 -4.76 -25.66
N LEU A 107 6.86 -4.17 -26.43
CA LEU A 107 5.48 -4.66 -26.52
C LEU A 107 5.47 -6.02 -27.22
N LYS A 108 4.92 -7.03 -26.55
CA LYS A 108 4.64 -8.38 -27.10
C LYS A 108 3.12 -8.60 -27.14
N LYS A 109 2.66 -9.82 -27.49
CA LYS A 109 1.24 -10.25 -27.40
C LYS A 109 0.73 -10.36 -25.95
N GLN A 110 0.83 -9.30 -25.16
CA GLN A 110 0.40 -9.25 -23.76
C GLN A 110 -0.89 -8.42 -23.62
N LYS A 111 -1.70 -8.72 -22.60
CA LYS A 111 -2.84 -7.88 -22.23
C LYS A 111 -2.33 -6.59 -21.59
N LEU A 112 -2.83 -5.45 -22.07
CA LEU A 112 -2.50 -4.13 -21.57
C LEU A 112 -3.72 -3.53 -20.84
N PHE A 113 -3.50 -2.95 -19.67
CA PHE A 113 -4.53 -2.24 -18.92
C PHE A 113 -4.15 -0.77 -18.86
N LYS A 114 -5.08 0.12 -19.23
CA LYS A 114 -4.92 1.56 -19.14
C LYS A 114 -5.67 2.07 -17.91
N LEU A 115 -4.97 2.79 -17.03
CA LEU A 115 -5.62 3.60 -16.00
C LEU A 115 -6.17 4.88 -16.65
N GLU A 116 -7.48 5.04 -16.65
CA GLU A 116 -8.13 6.28 -17.10
C GLU A 116 -8.10 7.30 -15.95
N LYS A 117 -7.43 8.44 -16.17
CA LYS A 117 -7.26 9.46 -15.11
C LYS A 117 -8.43 10.43 -15.04
N ASN A 118 -9.21 10.56 -16.11
CA ASN A 118 -10.32 11.52 -16.21
C ASN A 118 -11.69 10.84 -16.20
N VAL A 119 -11.83 9.76 -15.43
CA VAL A 119 -13.08 8.99 -15.35
C VAL A 119 -14.26 9.85 -14.90
N LEU A 120 -14.04 10.77 -13.94
CA LEU A 120 -15.09 11.67 -13.44
C LEU A 120 -15.65 12.55 -14.56
N ALA A 121 -14.78 13.20 -15.35
CA ALA A 121 -15.19 14.04 -16.47
C ALA A 121 -15.95 13.24 -17.55
N LYS A 122 -15.63 11.96 -17.72
CA LYS A 122 -16.26 11.09 -18.72
C LYS A 122 -17.64 10.59 -18.28
N LEU A 123 -17.77 10.15 -17.03
CA LEU A 123 -18.99 9.51 -16.53
C LEU A 123 -19.98 10.53 -15.93
N TRP A 124 -19.47 11.58 -15.27
CA TRP A 124 -20.25 12.62 -14.63
C TRP A 124 -19.73 14.02 -15.00
N PRO A 125 -19.89 14.44 -16.27
CA PRO A 125 -19.37 15.73 -16.72
C PRO A 125 -19.91 16.91 -15.92
N SER A 126 -21.14 16.83 -15.42
CA SER A 126 -21.79 17.87 -14.60
C SER A 126 -21.16 18.07 -13.23
N LEU A 127 -20.41 17.09 -12.72
CA LEU A 127 -19.70 17.14 -11.44
C LEU A 127 -18.20 17.43 -11.63
N TYR A 128 -17.75 17.56 -12.89
CA TYR A 128 -16.36 17.90 -13.20
C TYR A 128 -16.22 19.42 -13.31
N PHE A 129 -15.83 20.04 -12.21
CA PHE A 129 -15.48 21.45 -12.17
C PHE A 129 -13.99 21.59 -12.53
N LYS A 130 -13.68 22.29 -13.63
CA LYS A 130 -12.28 22.66 -13.95
C LYS A 130 -11.74 23.47 -12.78
N LYS A 131 -10.67 22.97 -12.15
CA LYS A 131 -9.92 23.67 -11.11
C LYS A 131 -8.96 24.67 -11.73
#